data_AF-A0A2M7VUG4-F1
#
_entry.id   AF-A0A2M7VUG4-F1
#
_cell.length_a   1.000
_cell.length_b   1.000
_cell.length_c   1.000
_cell.angle_alpha   90.00
_cell.angle_beta   90.00
_cell.angle_gamma   90.00
#
_symmetry.space_group_name_H-M   'P 1'
#
loop_
_entity.id
_entity.type
_entity.pdbx_description
1 polymer ?
#
loop_
_entity_poly.entity_id
_entity_poly.type
_entity_poly.pdbx_seq_one_letter_code
_entity_poly.pdbx_strand_id
1 'polypeptide(L)'
;MKIIDTTTGSRLDAEGKAIALKLKETDPLDRAANKKEELSENSPMDPPDAYDKDATTVDGITYDDLTTSLKKLIDEHNELIVFAEKFEKALGEFKDTSYLFTQEINERFNTFFKYFDNHILPHNRKEERHLFPILHKRLIASGEHSPNENKETAVDLMEDDHIKFIQLASLTFNLLGLASRLPDLQSRAVTFDLAYHNGKELVELLRLHLFREDNTIFPLAQKLLSEEELALLNKEIANFKG
;
A
#
# COMPACT_ATOMS: atom_id res chain seq x y z
N MET A 1 -37.96 -34.07 -21.43
CA MET A 1 -36.66 -34.18 -20.72
C MET A 1 -36.93 -34.33 -19.23
N LYS A 2 -36.77 -35.54 -18.67
CA LYS A 2 -36.72 -35.76 -17.22
C LYS A 2 -35.27 -36.02 -16.85
N ILE A 3 -34.61 -34.99 -16.32
CA ILE A 3 -33.19 -35.00 -16.01
C ILE A 3 -33.09 -35.15 -14.48
N ILE A 4 -33.23 -36.36 -13.92
CA ILE A 4 -32.83 -36.80 -12.56
C ILE A 4 -33.60 -38.08 -12.21
N ASP A 5 -32.87 -39.11 -11.76
CA ASP A 5 -33.43 -40.22 -10.98
C ASP A 5 -33.66 -39.72 -9.55
N THR A 6 -34.93 -39.65 -9.14
CA THR A 6 -35.36 -39.09 -7.84
C THR A 6 -35.03 -39.98 -6.65
N THR A 7 -34.49 -41.18 -6.88
CA THR A 7 -34.16 -42.15 -5.83
C THR A 7 -32.70 -42.07 -5.41
N THR A 8 -31.79 -41.77 -6.35
CA THR A 8 -30.33 -41.72 -6.08
C THR A 8 -29.72 -40.34 -6.27
N GLY A 9 -30.44 -39.38 -6.87
CA GLY A 9 -29.97 -38.00 -7.06
C GLY A 9 -28.81 -37.84 -8.06
N SER A 10 -28.37 -38.92 -8.71
CA SER A 10 -27.25 -38.90 -9.64
C SER A 10 -27.70 -38.54 -11.06
N ARG A 11 -27.17 -37.44 -11.59
CA ARG A 11 -27.15 -37.18 -13.05
C ARG A 11 -25.81 -37.68 -13.59
N LEU A 12 -25.86 -38.48 -14.65
CA LEU A 12 -24.92 -38.52 -15.79
C LEU A 12 -25.13 -39.87 -16.51
N ASP A 13 -25.59 -39.79 -17.76
CA ASP A 13 -25.57 -40.93 -18.68
C ASP A 13 -24.14 -41.19 -19.18
N ALA A 14 -23.96 -42.30 -19.92
CA ALA A 14 -22.67 -42.73 -20.42
C ALA A 14 -22.00 -41.67 -21.34
N GLU A 15 -22.80 -40.85 -22.03
CA GLU A 15 -22.32 -39.74 -22.85
C GLU A 15 -21.76 -38.60 -22.00
N GLY A 16 -22.43 -38.23 -20.90
CA GLY A 16 -21.92 -37.22 -19.97
C GLY A 16 -20.58 -37.59 -19.33
N LYS A 17 -20.34 -38.89 -19.05
CA LYS A 17 -19.03 -39.37 -18.56
C LYS A 17 -17.94 -39.31 -19.63
N ALA A 18 -18.27 -39.63 -20.88
CA ALA A 18 -17.31 -39.56 -21.99
C ALA A 18 -16.90 -38.11 -22.30
N ILE A 19 -17.83 -37.16 -22.21
CA ILE A 19 -17.56 -35.73 -22.39
C ILE A 19 -16.67 -35.19 -21.26
N ALA A 20 -16.92 -35.61 -20.01
CA ALA A 20 -16.08 -35.21 -18.86
C ALA A 20 -14.64 -35.76 -18.95
N LEU A 21 -14.46 -36.96 -19.51
CA LEU A 21 -13.13 -37.54 -19.77
C LEU A 21 -12.37 -36.77 -20.85
N LYS A 22 -13.04 -36.40 -21.96
CA LYS A 22 -12.43 -35.57 -23.02
C LYS A 22 -12.08 -34.15 -22.54
N LEU A 23 -12.92 -33.54 -21.72
CA LEU A 23 -12.63 -32.21 -21.13
C LEU A 23 -11.46 -32.23 -20.15
N LYS A 24 -11.13 -33.39 -19.55
CA LYS A 24 -9.91 -33.55 -18.74
C LYS A 24 -8.65 -33.68 -19.58
N GLU A 25 -8.73 -34.25 -20.78
CA GLU A 25 -7.58 -34.44 -21.66
C GLU A 25 -7.27 -33.20 -22.50
N THR A 26 -8.30 -32.45 -22.92
CA THR A 26 -8.17 -31.20 -23.65
C THR A 26 -9.28 -30.26 -23.21
N ASP A 27 -9.03 -29.40 -22.23
CA ASP A 27 -9.98 -28.35 -21.85
C ASP A 27 -9.82 -27.18 -22.84
N PRO A 28 -10.80 -26.91 -23.72
CA PRO A 28 -10.72 -25.79 -24.66
C PRO A 28 -10.89 -24.43 -23.97
N LEU A 29 -11.37 -24.43 -22.72
CA LEU A 29 -11.44 -23.27 -21.86
C LEU A 29 -10.36 -23.50 -20.81
N ASP A 30 -9.18 -22.91 -20.97
CA ASP A 30 -8.10 -23.04 -19.99
C ASP A 30 -8.54 -22.44 -18.63
N ARG A 31 -9.29 -23.22 -17.85
CA ARG A 31 -9.90 -22.84 -16.56
C ARG A 31 -8.88 -22.88 -15.43
N ALA A 32 -7.73 -23.45 -15.70
CA ALA A 32 -6.53 -23.34 -14.89
C ALA A 32 -5.56 -22.44 -15.64
N ALA A 33 -5.86 -21.14 -15.68
CA ALA A 33 -4.89 -20.11 -16.01
C ALA A 33 -3.78 -20.09 -14.94
N ASN A 34 -2.98 -21.14 -14.87
CA ASN A 34 -1.72 -21.15 -14.19
C ASN A 34 -0.83 -20.21 -15.01
N LYS A 35 -0.30 -19.16 -14.36
CA LYS A 35 0.69 -18.24 -14.95
C LYS A 35 1.74 -19.11 -15.67
N LYS A 36 1.88 -18.95 -16.98
CA LYS A 36 2.99 -19.55 -17.72
C LYS A 36 4.27 -19.04 -17.07
N GLU A 37 5.17 -19.94 -16.70
CA GLU A 37 6.38 -19.70 -15.87
C GLU A 37 7.41 -18.71 -16.45
N GLU A 38 7.10 -17.94 -17.50
CA GLU A 38 8.05 -17.04 -18.16
C GLU A 38 7.78 -15.54 -17.99
N LEU A 39 6.75 -15.15 -17.21
CA LEU A 39 6.54 -13.74 -16.85
C LEU A 39 6.25 -13.63 -15.35
N SER A 40 7.34 -13.47 -14.58
CA SER A 40 7.31 -12.93 -13.22
C SER A 40 6.94 -11.45 -13.26
N GLU A 41 5.72 -11.14 -13.69
CA GLU A 41 5.19 -9.78 -13.67
C GLU A 41 4.61 -9.51 -12.29
N ASN A 42 5.35 -8.71 -11.51
CA ASN A 42 4.89 -8.18 -10.23
C ASN A 42 3.86 -7.09 -10.52
N SER A 43 2.60 -7.49 -10.55
CA SER A 43 1.51 -6.53 -10.66
C SER A 43 1.30 -5.84 -9.33
N PRO A 44 1.13 -4.51 -9.28
CA PRO A 44 0.71 -3.79 -8.08
C PRO A 44 -0.64 -4.27 -7.52
N MET A 45 -1.45 -4.95 -8.34
CA MET A 45 -2.74 -5.54 -7.97
C MET A 45 -2.63 -6.98 -7.45
N ASP A 46 -1.45 -7.58 -7.55
CA ASP A 46 -1.10 -8.90 -7.02
C ASP A 46 0.34 -8.82 -6.45
N PRO A 47 0.56 -7.97 -5.43
CA PRO A 47 1.91 -7.73 -4.94
C PRO A 47 2.46 -9.00 -4.28
N PRO A 48 3.76 -9.28 -4.41
CA PRO A 48 4.39 -10.35 -3.67
C PRO A 48 4.33 -10.09 -2.15
N ASP A 49 4.74 -11.08 -1.36
CA ASP A 49 4.79 -10.95 0.10
C ASP A 49 5.59 -9.69 0.48
N ALA A 50 5.08 -8.93 1.46
CA ALA A 50 5.53 -7.57 1.79
C ALA A 50 6.99 -7.48 2.26
N TYR A 51 7.69 -8.61 2.38
CA TYR A 51 9.07 -8.72 2.80
C TYR A 51 9.94 -9.57 1.85
N ASP A 52 9.42 -9.96 0.68
CA ASP A 52 10.21 -10.64 -0.34
C ASP A 52 10.92 -9.62 -1.25
N LYS A 53 12.18 -9.30 -0.90
CA LYS A 53 13.01 -8.35 -1.63
C LYS A 53 13.35 -8.80 -3.04
N ASP A 54 13.36 -10.11 -3.29
CA ASP A 54 13.70 -10.68 -4.59
C ASP A 54 12.50 -10.61 -5.54
N ALA A 55 11.28 -10.55 -4.99
CA ALA A 55 10.04 -10.46 -5.76
C ALA A 55 9.60 -9.02 -6.07
N THR A 56 10.19 -7.95 -5.52
CA THR A 56 9.61 -6.60 -5.71
C THR A 56 10.35 -5.68 -6.65
N THR A 57 11.52 -6.01 -7.19
CA THR A 57 12.17 -5.11 -8.17
C THR A 57 11.62 -5.36 -9.57
N VAL A 58 10.81 -4.42 -10.08
CA VAL A 58 10.33 -4.46 -11.47
C VAL A 58 11.54 -4.49 -12.40
N ASP A 59 11.72 -5.61 -13.12
CA ASP A 59 12.77 -5.86 -14.11
C ASP A 59 14.21 -5.54 -13.64
N GLY A 60 14.50 -5.65 -12.35
CA GLY A 60 15.84 -5.42 -11.81
C GLY A 60 16.30 -3.95 -11.81
N ILE A 61 15.37 -2.99 -11.93
CA ILE A 61 15.66 -1.57 -11.69
C ILE A 61 16.03 -1.40 -10.21
N THR A 62 17.24 -0.94 -9.95
CA THR A 62 17.75 -0.70 -8.61
C THR A 62 17.70 0.78 -8.25
N TYR A 63 17.93 1.11 -6.98
CA TYR A 63 18.04 2.49 -6.52
C TYR A 63 18.98 3.31 -7.40
N ASP A 64 20.12 2.76 -7.83
CA ASP A 64 21.13 3.47 -8.61
C ASP A 64 20.65 3.86 -10.02
N ASP A 65 19.70 3.11 -10.57
CA ASP A 65 19.12 3.36 -11.90
C ASP A 65 18.07 4.47 -11.87
N LEU A 66 17.55 4.81 -10.68
CA LEU A 66 16.52 5.82 -10.53
C LEU A 66 17.05 7.24 -10.80
N THR A 67 16.18 8.05 -11.39
CA THR A 67 16.39 9.49 -11.52
C THR A 67 16.49 10.19 -10.16
N THR A 68 17.12 11.36 -10.15
CA THR A 68 17.39 12.13 -8.92
C THR A 68 16.13 12.43 -8.10
N SER A 69 15.00 12.73 -8.74
CA SER A 69 13.74 12.99 -8.03
C SER A 69 13.20 11.75 -7.33
N LEU A 70 13.17 10.60 -8.01
CA LEU A 70 12.72 9.34 -7.43
C LEU A 70 13.63 8.92 -6.27
N LYS A 71 14.96 9.04 -6.42
CA LYS A 71 15.92 8.82 -5.33
C LYS A 71 15.61 9.69 -4.12
N LYS A 72 15.32 10.97 -4.34
CA LYS A 72 14.97 11.91 -3.27
C LYS A 72 13.69 11.48 -2.53
N LEU A 73 12.67 10.95 -3.23
CA LEU A 73 11.47 10.44 -2.58
C LEU A 73 11.80 9.25 -1.66
N ILE A 74 12.62 8.30 -2.14
CA ILE A 74 13.13 7.18 -1.33
C ILE A 74 13.95 7.68 -0.13
N ASP A 75 14.80 8.70 -0.31
CA ASP A 75 15.59 9.25 0.78
C ASP A 75 14.70 9.86 1.89
N GLU A 76 13.59 10.49 1.52
CA GLU A 76 12.57 10.97 2.45
C GLU A 76 11.86 9.80 3.16
N HIS A 77 11.62 8.67 2.49
CA HIS A 77 11.08 7.45 3.08
C HIS A 77 12.01 6.82 4.13
N ASN A 78 13.31 6.77 3.82
CA ASN A 78 14.33 6.31 4.74
C ASN A 78 14.38 7.16 6.02
N GLU A 79 14.18 8.48 5.89
CA GLU A 79 14.05 9.36 7.05
C GLU A 79 12.75 9.09 7.83
N LEU A 80 11.62 8.94 7.14
CA LEU A 80 10.30 8.65 7.73
C LEU A 80 10.33 7.42 8.64
N ILE A 81 10.96 6.33 8.18
CA ILE A 81 11.05 5.06 8.93
C ILE A 81 11.63 5.29 10.33
N VAL A 82 12.67 6.13 10.45
CA VAL A 82 13.30 6.43 11.75
C VAL A 82 12.31 7.12 12.71
N PHE A 83 11.43 7.99 12.20
CA PHE A 83 10.41 8.64 13.01
C PHE A 83 9.26 7.69 13.36
N ALA A 84 8.84 6.84 12.42
CA ALA A 84 7.81 5.83 12.64
C ALA A 84 8.23 4.79 13.69
N GLU A 85 9.48 4.32 13.68
CA GLU A 85 10.01 3.40 14.69
C GLU A 85 10.05 4.01 16.09
N LYS A 86 10.47 5.29 16.20
CA LYS A 86 10.46 6.01 17.50
C LYS A 86 9.04 6.17 18.03
N PHE A 87 8.08 6.48 17.16
CA PHE A 87 6.68 6.60 17.51
C PHE A 87 6.09 5.26 17.97
N GLU A 88 6.33 4.18 17.22
CA GLU A 88 5.90 2.83 17.56
C GLU A 88 6.45 2.36 18.91
N LYS A 89 7.75 2.60 19.15
CA LYS A 89 8.36 2.28 20.44
C LYS A 89 7.69 3.05 21.58
N ALA A 90 7.40 4.33 21.37
CA ALA A 90 6.67 5.15 22.34
C ALA A 90 5.23 4.63 22.56
N LEU A 91 4.55 4.13 21.53
CA LEU A 91 3.25 3.47 21.67
C LEU A 91 3.34 2.21 22.54
N GLY A 92 4.38 1.40 22.34
CA GLY A 92 4.66 0.23 23.18
C GLY A 92 4.88 0.60 24.64
N GLU A 93 5.79 1.54 24.91
CA GLU A 93 6.05 2.06 26.27
C GLU A 93 4.79 2.67 26.90
N PHE A 94 3.98 3.38 26.11
CA PHE A 94 2.71 3.94 26.55
C PHE A 94 1.71 2.86 26.97
N LYS A 95 1.60 1.76 26.21
CA LYS A 95 0.75 0.62 26.58
C LYS A 95 1.28 -0.09 27.83
N ASP A 96 2.58 -0.35 27.89
CA ASP A 96 3.22 -1.10 29.00
C ASP A 96 3.11 -0.36 30.33
N THR A 97 3.14 0.98 30.30
CA THR A 97 2.94 1.84 31.48
C THR A 97 1.47 2.06 31.83
N SER A 98 0.55 1.26 31.26
CA SER A 98 -0.90 1.39 31.45
C SER A 98 -1.42 2.79 31.09
N TYR A 99 -0.92 3.33 29.98
CA TYR A 99 -1.25 4.64 29.43
C TYR A 99 -0.83 5.83 30.29
N LEU A 100 0.30 5.70 30.98
CA LEU A 100 0.88 6.84 31.68
C LEU A 100 1.57 7.77 30.68
N PHE A 101 1.05 8.99 30.56
CA PHE A 101 1.70 10.04 29.78
C PHE A 101 2.93 10.59 30.51
N THR A 102 4.10 10.02 30.22
CA THR A 102 5.38 10.59 30.65
C THR A 102 5.79 11.73 29.72
N GLN A 103 6.70 12.60 30.19
CA GLN A 103 7.26 13.66 29.35
C GLN A 103 7.94 13.09 28.10
N GLU A 104 8.68 12.00 28.26
CA GLU A 104 9.41 11.36 27.15
C GLU A 104 8.47 10.78 26.08
N ILE A 105 7.40 10.08 26.48
CA ILE A 105 6.39 9.57 25.54
C ILE A 105 5.73 10.74 24.81
N ASN A 106 5.36 11.79 25.54
CA ASN A 106 4.75 12.98 24.96
C ASN A 106 5.66 13.67 23.93
N GLU A 107 6.96 13.80 24.24
CA GLU A 107 7.94 14.37 23.33
C GLU A 107 8.07 13.54 22.05
N ARG A 108 8.18 12.20 22.15
CA ARG A 108 8.27 11.31 20.98
C ARG A 108 7.01 11.37 20.11
N PHE A 109 5.82 11.39 20.72
CA PHE A 109 4.56 11.59 19.98
C PHE A 109 4.53 12.96 19.29
N ASN A 110 4.90 14.03 19.99
CA ASN A 110 4.92 15.38 19.43
C ASN A 110 5.87 15.49 18.23
N THR A 111 7.07 14.90 18.35
CA THR A 111 8.05 14.84 17.28
C THR A 111 7.49 14.11 16.06
N PHE A 112 6.84 12.96 16.23
CA PHE A 112 6.22 12.24 15.13
C PHE A 112 5.14 13.06 14.42
N PHE A 113 4.16 13.63 15.16
CA PHE A 113 3.08 14.39 14.53
C PHE A 113 3.56 15.70 13.87
N LYS A 114 4.60 16.34 14.41
CA LYS A 114 5.26 17.46 13.73
C LYS A 114 5.96 17.02 12.45
N TYR A 115 6.66 15.88 12.48
CA TYR A 115 7.29 15.35 11.28
C TYR A 115 6.25 14.98 10.22
N PHE A 116 5.15 14.35 10.64
CA PHE A 116 4.03 14.00 9.78
C PHE A 116 3.49 15.22 9.03
N ASP A 117 3.20 16.31 9.74
CA ASP A 117 2.66 17.53 9.12
C ASP A 117 3.66 18.26 8.22
N ASN A 118 4.94 18.32 8.61
CA ASN A 118 5.97 19.10 7.92
C ASN A 118 6.71 18.34 6.82
N HIS A 119 6.66 17.00 6.80
CA HIS A 119 7.43 16.17 5.87
C HIS A 119 6.56 15.17 5.11
N ILE A 120 5.70 14.40 5.80
CA ILE A 120 4.86 13.39 5.14
C ILE A 120 3.79 14.06 4.27
N LEU A 121 3.05 15.05 4.78
CA LEU A 121 2.03 15.72 3.94
C LEU A 121 2.63 16.44 2.72
N PRO A 122 3.75 17.17 2.82
CA PRO A 122 4.42 17.70 1.63
C PRO A 122 4.98 16.63 0.70
N HIS A 123 5.40 15.47 1.24
CA HIS A 123 5.81 14.31 0.45
C HIS A 123 4.68 13.86 -0.47
N ASN A 124 3.54 13.45 0.10
CA ASN A 124 2.37 13.01 -0.63
C ASN A 124 1.93 14.02 -1.70
N ARG A 125 1.95 15.32 -1.37
CA ARG A 125 1.56 16.38 -2.31
C ARG A 125 2.50 16.47 -3.51
N LYS A 126 3.79 16.13 -3.38
CA LYS A 126 4.69 16.08 -4.53
C LYS A 126 4.25 14.96 -5.47
N GLU A 127 3.93 13.80 -4.91
CA GLU A 127 3.55 12.63 -5.69
C GLU A 127 2.21 12.83 -6.39
N GLU A 128 1.17 13.18 -5.63
CA GLU A 128 -0.19 13.43 -6.12
C GLU A 128 -0.25 14.54 -7.18
N ARG A 129 0.62 15.56 -7.10
CA ARG A 129 0.63 16.66 -8.06
C ARG A 129 1.49 16.42 -9.29
N HIS A 130 2.59 15.69 -9.14
CA HIS A 130 3.64 15.64 -10.17
C HIS A 130 3.92 14.23 -10.69
N LEU A 131 3.98 13.22 -9.83
CA LEU A 131 4.32 11.85 -10.22
C LEU A 131 3.10 11.02 -10.60
N PHE A 132 2.13 10.93 -9.71
CA PHE A 132 0.95 10.09 -9.86
C PHE A 132 0.12 10.41 -11.11
N PRO A 133 -0.11 11.69 -11.49
CA PRO A 133 -0.90 11.99 -12.68
C PRO A 133 -0.25 11.54 -14.00
N ILE A 134 1.08 11.59 -14.09
CA ILE A 134 1.80 11.14 -15.29
C ILE A 134 1.93 9.61 -15.29
N LEU A 135 2.21 9.00 -14.13
CA LEU A 135 2.32 7.56 -14.01
C LEU A 135 0.99 6.84 -14.28
N HIS A 136 -0.12 7.34 -13.73
CA HIS A 136 -1.46 6.79 -13.96
C HIS A 136 -1.79 6.70 -15.47
N LYS A 137 -1.48 7.76 -16.24
CA LYS A 137 -1.66 7.75 -17.70
C LYS A 137 -0.81 6.69 -18.40
N ARG A 138 0.43 6.49 -17.93
CA ARG A 138 1.36 5.51 -18.51
C ARG A 138 0.95 4.08 -18.17
N LEU A 139 0.49 3.81 -16.95
CA LEU A 139 -0.08 2.52 -16.55
C LEU A 139 -1.33 2.17 -17.38
N ILE A 140 -2.22 3.14 -17.61
CA ILE A 140 -3.36 2.93 -18.51
C ILE A 140 -2.91 2.58 -19.93
N ALA A 141 -1.87 3.26 -20.43
CA ALA A 141 -1.35 3.04 -21.78
C ALA A 141 -0.60 1.71 -21.92
N SER A 142 0.07 1.22 -20.86
CA SER A 142 0.72 -0.10 -20.83
C SER A 142 -0.26 -1.25 -20.64
N GLY A 143 -1.53 -0.96 -20.26
CA GLY A 143 -2.54 -1.97 -19.96
C GLY A 143 -2.53 -2.43 -18.50
N GLU A 144 -1.71 -1.81 -17.65
CA GLU A 144 -1.62 -2.07 -16.22
C GLU A 144 -2.75 -1.34 -15.45
N HIS A 145 -3.98 -1.74 -15.72
CA HIS A 145 -5.16 -1.17 -15.10
C HIS A 145 -6.26 -2.22 -14.89
N SER A 146 -7.22 -1.91 -14.03
CA SER A 146 -8.37 -2.79 -13.77
C SER A 146 -9.21 -2.96 -15.04
N PRO A 147 -9.95 -4.08 -15.18
CA PRO A 147 -10.79 -4.34 -16.35
C PRO A 147 -12.08 -3.49 -16.37
N ASN A 148 -12.28 -2.65 -15.37
CA ASN A 148 -13.49 -1.86 -15.18
C ASN A 148 -13.54 -0.66 -16.15
N GLU A 149 -14.73 -0.09 -16.32
CA GLU A 149 -14.92 1.11 -17.15
C GLU A 149 -14.09 2.30 -16.64
N ASN A 150 -14.05 2.45 -15.31
CA ASN A 150 -13.09 3.32 -14.63
C ASN A 150 -11.79 2.52 -14.45
N LYS A 151 -10.79 2.85 -15.26
CA LYS A 151 -9.48 2.19 -15.26
C LYS A 151 -8.70 2.59 -14.00
N GLU A 152 -8.86 1.81 -12.95
CA GLU A 152 -8.07 1.94 -11.72
C GLU A 152 -6.68 1.36 -11.93
N THR A 153 -5.69 1.96 -11.31
CA THR A 153 -4.28 1.61 -11.41
C THR A 153 -3.66 1.50 -10.01
N ALA A 154 -2.38 1.15 -9.97
CA ALA A 154 -1.60 1.18 -8.74
C ALA A 154 -1.58 2.56 -8.05
N VAL A 155 -1.69 3.63 -8.84
CA VAL A 155 -1.73 5.01 -8.31
C VAL A 155 -2.94 5.23 -7.43
N ASP A 156 -4.12 4.75 -7.84
CA ASP A 156 -5.36 4.91 -7.09
C ASP A 156 -5.27 4.22 -5.71
N LEU A 157 -4.58 3.07 -5.64
CA LEU A 157 -4.30 2.40 -4.37
C LEU A 157 -3.37 3.23 -3.47
N MET A 158 -2.35 3.89 -4.03
CA MET A 158 -1.43 4.73 -3.25
C MET A 158 -2.11 5.99 -2.73
N GLU A 159 -2.94 6.64 -3.54
CA GLU A 159 -3.76 7.78 -3.12
C GLU A 159 -4.76 7.40 -2.02
N ASP A 160 -5.37 6.21 -2.10
CA ASP A 160 -6.20 5.67 -1.03
C ASP A 160 -5.42 5.43 0.26
N ASP A 161 -4.19 4.92 0.17
CA ASP A 161 -3.31 4.73 1.32
C ASP A 161 -2.94 6.08 1.95
N HIS A 162 -2.66 7.12 1.15
CA HIS A 162 -2.47 8.50 1.63
C HIS A 162 -3.64 8.97 2.49
N ILE A 163 -4.87 8.82 1.99
CA ILE A 163 -6.07 9.21 2.72
C ILE A 163 -6.18 8.44 4.03
N LYS A 164 -5.96 7.12 3.99
CA LYS A 164 -6.09 6.25 5.16
C LYS A 164 -5.08 6.60 6.25
N PHE A 165 -3.79 6.75 5.94
CA PHE A 165 -2.81 7.07 6.99
C PHE A 165 -2.98 8.51 7.52
N ILE A 166 -3.50 9.46 6.73
CA ILE A 166 -3.88 10.79 7.22
C ILE A 166 -5.04 10.69 8.22
N GLN A 167 -6.05 9.86 7.92
CA GLN A 167 -7.18 9.62 8.82
C GLN A 167 -6.71 8.92 10.11
N LEU A 168 -5.89 7.88 10.00
CA LEU A 168 -5.32 7.19 11.16
C LEU A 168 -4.46 8.13 12.01
N ALA A 169 -3.61 8.96 11.42
CA ALA A 169 -2.83 9.96 12.16
C ALA A 169 -3.74 10.95 12.90
N SER A 170 -4.74 11.48 12.20
CA SER A 170 -5.72 12.43 12.77
C SER A 170 -6.50 11.82 13.93
N LEU A 171 -7.00 10.59 13.76
CA LEU A 171 -7.72 9.86 14.81
C LEU A 171 -6.82 9.58 16.01
N THR A 172 -5.60 9.09 15.78
CA THR A 172 -4.63 8.81 16.86
C THR A 172 -4.35 10.07 17.67
N PHE A 173 -4.02 11.17 17.01
CA PHE A 173 -3.75 12.45 17.67
C PHE A 173 -4.94 12.93 18.50
N ASN A 174 -6.14 12.90 17.91
CA ASN A 174 -7.36 13.34 18.58
C ASN A 174 -7.74 12.45 19.76
N LEU A 175 -7.60 11.13 19.65
CA LEU A 175 -7.89 10.19 20.74
C LEU A 175 -6.91 10.36 21.90
N LEU A 176 -5.61 10.52 21.64
CA LEU A 176 -4.61 10.81 22.67
C LEU A 176 -4.93 12.12 23.40
N GLY A 177 -5.30 13.16 22.66
CA GLY A 177 -5.68 14.46 23.23
C GLY A 177 -7.00 14.43 24.00
N LEU A 178 -8.00 13.71 23.50
CA LEU A 178 -9.32 13.57 24.13
C LEU A 178 -9.23 12.77 25.42
N ALA A 179 -8.62 11.58 25.37
CA ALA A 179 -8.51 10.68 26.52
C ALA A 179 -7.82 11.35 27.71
N SER A 180 -6.80 12.16 27.46
CA SER A 180 -6.10 12.95 28.48
C SER A 180 -7.01 13.91 29.26
N ARG A 181 -8.19 14.23 28.73
CA ARG A 181 -9.18 15.15 29.32
C ARG A 181 -10.44 14.45 29.82
N LEU A 182 -10.60 13.14 29.58
CA LEU A 182 -11.77 12.39 30.03
C LEU A 182 -11.74 12.23 31.55
N PRO A 183 -12.81 12.60 32.28
CA PRO A 183 -12.85 12.52 33.74
C PRO A 183 -13.01 11.08 34.24
N ASP A 184 -13.75 10.25 33.49
CA ASP A 184 -13.98 8.84 33.82
C ASP A 184 -12.78 7.98 33.41
N LEU A 185 -12.30 7.18 34.37
CA LEU A 185 -11.09 6.36 34.20
C LEU A 185 -11.28 5.23 33.19
N GLN A 186 -12.48 4.63 33.15
CA GLN A 186 -12.75 3.54 32.22
C GLN A 186 -12.81 4.05 30.78
N SER A 187 -13.53 5.16 30.56
CA SER A 187 -13.62 5.83 29.26
C SER A 187 -12.25 6.29 28.77
N ARG A 188 -11.42 6.83 29.68
CA ARG A 188 -10.02 7.19 29.40
C ARG A 188 -9.20 5.99 28.93
N ALA A 189 -9.25 4.88 29.67
CA ALA A 189 -8.49 3.67 29.35
C ALA A 189 -8.90 3.11 27.97
N VAL A 190 -10.20 3.02 27.69
CA VAL A 190 -10.70 2.54 26.39
C VAL A 190 -10.27 3.46 25.24
N THR A 191 -10.32 4.77 25.45
CA THR A 191 -9.95 5.74 24.40
C THR A 191 -8.43 5.72 24.14
N PHE A 192 -7.60 5.55 25.17
CA PHE A 192 -6.16 5.34 24.99
C PHE A 192 -5.81 4.00 24.34
N ASP A 193 -6.55 2.93 24.65
CA ASP A 193 -6.36 1.64 23.98
C ASP A 193 -6.69 1.73 22.49
N LEU A 194 -7.78 2.41 22.14
CA LEU A 194 -8.12 2.68 20.75
C LEU A 194 -7.04 3.53 20.06
N ALA A 195 -6.52 4.57 20.73
CA ALA A 195 -5.43 5.38 20.20
C ALA A 195 -4.16 4.54 19.95
N TYR A 196 -3.85 3.61 20.85
CA TYR A 196 -2.72 2.70 20.71
C TYR A 196 -2.87 1.81 19.48
N HIS A 197 -4.01 1.13 19.32
CA HIS A 197 -4.26 0.26 18.18
C HIS A 197 -4.27 1.02 16.85
N ASN A 198 -4.93 2.17 16.82
CA ASN A 198 -4.99 3.02 15.64
C ASN A 198 -3.60 3.60 15.27
N GLY A 199 -2.77 3.92 16.26
CA GLY A 199 -1.39 4.34 16.05
C GLY A 199 -0.48 3.21 15.57
N LYS A 200 -0.72 1.97 16.03
CA LYS A 200 -0.03 0.78 15.53
C LYS A 200 -0.39 0.50 14.06
N GLU A 201 -1.66 0.57 13.71
CA GLU A 201 -2.14 0.42 12.34
C GLU A 201 -1.55 1.49 11.41
N LEU A 202 -1.46 2.75 11.88
CA LEU A 202 -0.78 3.82 11.15
C LEU A 202 0.66 3.46 10.77
N VAL A 203 1.44 2.95 11.73
CA VAL A 203 2.85 2.61 11.49
C VAL A 203 2.99 1.46 10.48
N GLU A 204 2.15 0.43 10.60
CA GLU A 204 2.17 -0.69 9.66
C GLU A 204 1.76 -0.27 8.26
N LEU A 205 0.72 0.57 8.14
CA LEU A 205 0.29 1.10 6.84
C LEU A 205 1.37 1.98 6.21
N LEU A 206 2.03 2.85 6.98
CA LEU A 206 3.16 3.64 6.48
C LEU A 206 4.27 2.72 5.94
N ARG A 207 4.70 1.71 6.71
CA ARG A 207 5.73 0.76 6.25
C ARG A 207 5.35 0.05 4.96
N LEU A 208 4.12 -0.43 4.87
CA LEU A 208 3.63 -1.13 3.68
C LEU A 208 3.57 -0.21 2.46
N HIS A 209 3.09 1.03 2.66
CA HIS A 209 3.02 2.04 1.62
C HIS A 209 4.40 2.39 1.09
N LEU A 210 5.35 2.72 1.98
CA LEU A 210 6.74 3.01 1.61
C LEU A 210 7.37 1.86 0.83
N PHE A 211 7.16 0.62 1.29
CA PHE A 211 7.68 -0.57 0.62
C PHE A 211 7.14 -0.71 -0.81
N ARG A 212 5.83 -0.52 -1.00
CA ARG A 212 5.20 -0.58 -2.33
C ARG A 212 5.72 0.52 -3.24
N GLU A 213 5.93 1.73 -2.72
CA GLU A 213 6.43 2.82 -3.53
C GLU A 213 7.86 2.62 -3.98
N ASP A 214 8.75 2.35 -3.02
CA ASP A 214 10.19 2.20 -3.24
C ASP A 214 10.51 1.08 -4.22
N ASN A 215 9.78 -0.03 -4.09
CA ASN A 215 10.10 -1.23 -4.84
C ASN A 215 9.22 -1.42 -6.08
N THR A 216 7.99 -0.90 -6.10
CA THR A 216 7.08 -1.09 -7.23
C THR A 216 6.79 0.20 -7.98
N ILE A 217 6.27 1.24 -7.31
CA ILE A 217 5.78 2.45 -7.98
C ILE A 217 6.93 3.25 -8.62
N PHE A 218 8.03 3.48 -7.91
CA PHE A 218 9.15 4.26 -8.44
C PHE A 218 9.92 3.52 -9.54
N PRO A 219 10.17 2.21 -9.44
CA PRO A 219 10.70 1.43 -10.56
C PRO A 219 9.77 1.42 -11.79
N LEU A 220 8.44 1.29 -11.60
CA LEU A 220 7.48 1.42 -12.70
C LEU A 220 7.54 2.81 -13.34
N ALA A 221 7.65 3.86 -12.53
CA ALA A 221 7.81 5.21 -13.05
C ALA A 221 9.07 5.36 -13.88
N GLN A 222 10.20 4.83 -13.39
CA GLN A 222 11.48 4.84 -14.11
C GLN A 222 11.41 4.08 -15.44
N LYS A 223 10.66 2.98 -15.48
CA LYS A 223 10.47 2.14 -16.68
C LYS A 223 9.55 2.76 -17.72
N LEU A 224 8.44 3.35 -17.27
CA LEU A 224 7.32 3.74 -18.16
C LEU A 224 7.35 5.21 -18.61
N LEU A 225 8.01 6.10 -17.86
CA LEU A 225 8.10 7.51 -18.23
C LEU A 225 9.22 7.72 -19.26
N SER A 226 9.01 8.65 -20.19
CA SER A 226 10.05 9.06 -21.13
C SER A 226 11.13 9.90 -20.42
N GLU A 227 12.31 10.01 -21.04
CA GLU A 227 13.39 10.89 -20.53
C GLU A 227 12.92 12.34 -20.35
N GLU A 228 12.05 12.84 -21.23
CA GLU A 228 11.48 14.19 -21.15
C GLU A 228 10.55 14.34 -19.94
N GLU A 229 9.71 13.34 -19.67
CA GLU A 229 8.82 13.33 -18.51
C GLU A 229 9.60 13.24 -17.21
N LEU A 230 10.63 12.39 -17.17
CA LEU A 230 11.52 12.26 -16.02
C LEU A 230 12.32 13.54 -15.77
N ALA A 231 12.78 14.22 -16.82
CA ALA A 231 13.46 15.51 -16.71
C ALA A 231 12.53 16.60 -16.18
N LEU A 232 11.26 16.62 -16.62
CA LEU A 232 10.25 17.54 -16.11
C LEU A 232 9.95 17.24 -14.63
N LEU A 233 9.74 15.98 -14.28
CA LEU A 233 9.51 15.54 -12.90
C LEU A 233 10.64 15.97 -11.97
N ASN A 234 11.89 15.78 -12.39
CA ASN A 234 13.08 16.25 -11.66
C ASN A 234 13.01 17.75 -11.35
N LYS A 235 12.63 18.56 -12.34
CA LYS A 235 12.52 20.01 -12.19
C LYS A 235 11.37 20.39 -11.26
N GLU A 236 10.21 19.74 -11.37
CA GLU A 236 9.02 20.06 -10.58
C GLU A 236 9.22 19.69 -9.11
N ILE A 237 9.71 18.48 -8.82
CA ILE A 237 10.00 18.02 -7.45
C ILE A 237 11.12 18.85 -6.81
N ALA A 238 12.14 19.26 -7.57
CA ALA A 238 13.20 20.11 -7.02
C ALA A 238 12.72 21.51 -6.65
N ASN A 239 11.72 22.05 -7.36
CA ASN A 239 11.18 23.40 -7.13
C ASN A 239 9.92 23.41 -6.27
N PHE A 240 9.46 22.26 -5.80
CA PHE A 240 8.26 22.15 -5.00
C PHE A 240 8.40 22.93 -3.69
N LYS A 241 7.44 23.83 -3.45
CA LYS A 241 7.27 24.54 -2.17
C LYS A 241 5.97 24.05 -1.56
N GLY A 242 6.11 23.17 -0.57
CA GLY A 242 5.00 22.55 0.17
C GLY A 242 4.32 23.49 1.15
#